data_AF-A0A1Q6ZNM7-F1
#
_entry.id   AF-A0A1Q6ZNM7-F1
#
_cell.length_a   1.000
_cell.length_b   1.000
_cell.length_c   1.000
_cell.angle_alpha   90.00
_cell.angle_beta   90.00
_cell.angle_gamma   90.00
#
_symmetry.space_group_name_H-M   'P 1'
#
loop_
_entity.id
_entity.type
_entity.pdbx_description
1 polymer ?
#
loop_
_entity_poly.entity_id
_entity_poly.type
_entity_poly.pdbx_seq_one_letter_code
_entity_poly.pdbx_strand_id
1 'polypeptide(L)'
;MMRLHLAVITLALVHQSLLSQANPDSIKLRNDCRAAEHVLTTGEPGPHRTDALSIIGLCGREGIPALQAAWTSAGGDRTELGLLVTSTRAFVAPELVEMLFTNLSQPSQPLNARVASLLVLLTYADPAVVPGFDDFVGDQGQLLARRYGRVDHSSPPAGREQLAADFMQRLRTALQAISGSDPDAGMRLAVRVALQNPPLR
;
A
#
# COMPACT_ATOMS: atom_id res chain seq x y z
N MET A 1 12.95 -35.90 -45.76
CA MET A 1 12.50 -34.50 -45.76
C MET A 1 12.14 -34.13 -44.33
N MET A 2 12.94 -33.29 -43.67
CA MET A 2 12.88 -33.03 -42.23
C MET A 2 13.12 -31.54 -42.04
N ARG A 3 12.16 -30.83 -41.40
CA ARG A 3 12.32 -29.59 -40.60
C ARG A 3 10.97 -28.87 -40.49
N LEU A 4 10.32 -28.97 -39.34
CA LEU A 4 9.29 -28.03 -38.93
C LEU A 4 9.25 -27.95 -37.40
N HIS A 5 10.05 -27.07 -36.78
CA HIS A 5 9.81 -26.58 -35.41
C HIS A 5 10.58 -25.28 -35.23
N LEU A 6 10.06 -24.20 -35.82
CA LEU A 6 10.52 -22.84 -35.55
C LEU A 6 9.27 -21.96 -35.38
N ALA A 7 8.53 -22.18 -34.30
CA ALA A 7 7.35 -21.38 -33.95
C ALA A 7 7.02 -21.49 -32.46
N VAL A 8 7.96 -21.19 -31.56
CA VAL A 8 7.67 -21.07 -30.11
C VAL A 8 8.25 -19.79 -29.49
N ILE A 9 8.77 -18.84 -30.28
CA ILE A 9 9.41 -17.62 -29.72
C ILE A 9 8.53 -16.36 -29.87
N THR A 10 7.37 -16.43 -30.53
CA THR A 10 6.54 -15.23 -30.77
C THR A 10 5.46 -14.95 -29.73
N LEU A 11 5.18 -15.85 -28.77
CA LEU A 11 4.07 -15.64 -27.81
C LEU A 11 4.46 -14.96 -26.49
N ALA A 12 5.75 -14.81 -26.20
CA ALA A 12 6.22 -14.16 -24.96
C ALA A 12 6.31 -12.63 -25.06
N LEU A 13 6.41 -12.07 -26.27
CA LEU A 13 6.55 -10.62 -26.48
C LEU A 13 5.20 -9.88 -26.48
N VAL A 14 4.09 -10.54 -26.82
CA VAL A 14 2.78 -9.89 -26.92
C VAL A 14 2.17 -9.63 -25.53
N HIS A 15 2.56 -10.39 -24.50
CA HIS A 15 2.08 -10.16 -23.13
C HIS A 15 2.75 -8.95 -22.44
N GLN A 16 3.95 -8.54 -22.87
CA GLN A 16 4.59 -7.34 -22.31
C GLN A 16 3.99 -6.05 -22.90
N SER A 17 3.46 -6.10 -24.13
CA SER A 17 2.88 -4.94 -24.79
C SER A 17 1.48 -4.58 -24.28
N LEU A 18 0.74 -5.54 -23.70
CA LEU A 18 -0.62 -5.31 -23.19
C LEU A 18 -0.65 -4.73 -21.76
N LEU A 19 0.43 -4.86 -20.99
CA LEU A 19 0.54 -4.23 -19.66
C LEU A 19 0.88 -2.72 -19.73
N SER A 20 1.25 -2.22 -20.91
CA SER A 20 1.62 -0.80 -21.12
C SER A 20 0.42 0.10 -21.47
N GLN A 21 -0.78 -0.43 -21.66
CA GLN A 21 -1.95 0.34 -22.12
C GLN A 21 -2.87 0.90 -21.02
N ALA A 22 -2.47 0.87 -19.74
CA ALA A 22 -3.30 1.36 -18.64
C ALA A 22 -2.94 2.77 -18.13
N ASN A 23 -2.24 3.60 -18.92
CA ASN A 23 -1.89 4.97 -18.49
C ASN A 23 -2.39 6.01 -19.50
N PRO A 24 -3.25 6.98 -19.12
CA PRO A 24 -3.56 8.12 -19.97
C PRO A 24 -2.30 9.01 -20.07
N ASP A 25 -1.57 8.78 -21.15
CA ASP A 25 -0.17 9.13 -21.37
C ASP A 25 0.05 10.62 -21.71
N SER A 26 -0.44 11.55 -20.88
CA SER A 26 -0.22 12.98 -21.09
C SER A 26 1.19 13.38 -20.68
N ILE A 27 1.87 14.23 -21.48
CA ILE A 27 3.18 14.80 -21.13
C ILE A 27 3.13 15.48 -19.75
N LYS A 28 2.00 16.10 -19.42
CA LYS A 28 1.74 16.70 -18.12
C LYS A 28 1.84 15.68 -16.99
N LEU A 29 1.12 14.56 -17.08
CA LEU A 29 1.14 13.51 -16.05
C LEU A 29 2.55 12.94 -15.85
N ARG A 30 3.32 12.71 -16.93
CA ARG A 30 4.71 12.25 -16.80
C ARG A 30 5.60 13.25 -16.06
N ASN A 31 5.44 14.54 -16.33
CA ASN A 31 6.21 15.58 -15.63
C ASN A 31 5.78 15.69 -14.16
N ASP A 32 4.47 15.65 -13.90
CA ASP A 32 3.90 15.67 -12.55
C ASP A 32 4.42 14.46 -11.73
N CYS A 33 4.51 13.27 -12.35
CA CYS A 33 5.06 12.07 -11.73
C CYS A 33 6.54 12.19 -11.40
N ARG A 34 7.38 12.68 -12.32
CA ARG A 34 8.81 12.92 -12.02
C ARG A 34 9.01 13.91 -10.88
N ALA A 35 8.18 14.96 -10.82
CA ALA A 35 8.22 15.92 -9.73
C ALA A 35 7.81 15.27 -8.40
N ALA A 36 6.71 14.50 -8.40
CA ALA A 36 6.26 13.78 -7.21
C ALA A 36 7.29 12.76 -6.71
N GLU A 37 7.89 11.97 -7.61
CA GLU A 37 8.96 11.03 -7.29
C GLU A 37 10.15 11.73 -6.64
N HIS A 38 10.57 12.87 -7.19
CA HIS A 38 11.65 13.66 -6.62
C HIS A 38 11.33 14.08 -5.18
N VAL A 39 10.18 14.73 -4.95
CA VAL A 39 9.78 15.23 -3.63
C VAL A 39 9.67 14.10 -2.61
N LEU A 40 9.07 12.97 -2.97
CA LEU A 40 8.90 11.85 -2.03
C LEU A 40 10.20 11.12 -1.73
N THR A 41 11.15 11.12 -2.67
CA THR A 41 12.46 10.48 -2.49
C THR A 41 13.42 11.36 -1.69
N THR A 42 13.47 12.67 -1.97
CA THR A 42 14.42 13.60 -1.34
C THR A 42 13.87 14.28 -0.09
N GLY A 43 12.54 14.35 0.03
CA GLY A 43 11.86 15.18 1.02
C GLY A 43 11.76 16.66 0.61
N GLU A 44 12.27 17.05 -0.56
CA GLU A 44 12.40 18.44 -0.98
C GLU A 44 11.77 18.72 -2.35
N PRO A 45 11.13 19.89 -2.53
CA PRO A 45 10.76 20.87 -1.50
C PRO A 45 9.66 20.36 -0.55
N GLY A 46 9.89 20.43 0.76
CA GLY A 46 8.97 19.95 1.79
C GLY A 46 7.49 20.40 1.65
N PRO A 47 7.19 21.67 1.31
CA PRO A 47 5.81 22.14 1.12
C PRO A 47 5.01 21.41 0.03
N HIS A 48 5.67 20.73 -0.90
CA HIS A 48 5.02 20.03 -2.00
C HIS A 48 4.77 18.54 -1.71
N ARG A 49 5.11 18.05 -0.50
CA ARG A 49 5.00 16.63 -0.17
C ARG A 49 3.56 16.11 -0.20
N THR A 50 2.59 16.88 0.27
CA THR A 50 1.16 16.55 0.23
C THR A 50 0.64 16.40 -1.20
N ASP A 51 1.03 17.33 -2.08
CA ASP A 51 0.67 17.28 -3.51
C ASP A 51 1.35 16.09 -4.20
N ALA A 52 2.63 15.83 -3.88
CA ALA A 52 3.38 14.70 -4.40
C ALA A 52 2.72 13.36 -4.02
N LEU A 53 2.26 13.20 -2.77
CA LEU A 53 1.49 12.03 -2.36
C LEU A 53 0.19 11.90 -3.16
N SER A 54 -0.51 13.00 -3.44
CA SER A 54 -1.76 12.96 -4.22
C SER A 54 -1.54 12.56 -5.69
N ILE A 55 -0.38 12.88 -6.25
CA ILE A 55 -0.02 12.56 -7.64
C ILE A 55 0.56 11.16 -7.79
N ILE A 56 1.39 10.70 -6.84
CA ILE A 56 2.16 9.45 -7.01
C ILE A 56 1.28 8.21 -7.21
N GLY A 57 0.05 8.24 -6.67
CA GLY A 57 -0.98 7.22 -6.89
C GLY A 57 -1.39 7.02 -8.35
N LEU A 58 -1.06 7.97 -9.23
CA LEU A 58 -1.39 7.97 -10.66
C LEU A 58 -0.21 7.54 -11.54
N CYS A 59 0.99 7.36 -10.97
CA CYS A 59 2.24 7.20 -11.73
C CYS A 59 2.54 5.77 -12.18
N GLY A 60 1.62 4.83 -11.94
CA GLY A 60 1.85 3.43 -12.26
C GLY A 60 3.04 2.85 -11.46
N ARG A 61 3.68 1.82 -12.01
CA ARG A 61 4.78 1.11 -11.36
C ARG A 61 6.00 2.00 -11.07
N GLU A 62 6.20 3.07 -11.84
CA GLU A 62 7.33 4.00 -11.70
C GLU A 62 7.32 4.72 -10.34
N GLY A 63 6.14 4.93 -9.75
CA GLY A 63 6.00 5.59 -8.44
C GLY A 63 6.32 4.72 -7.21
N ILE A 64 6.52 3.40 -7.38
CA ILE A 64 6.73 2.47 -6.24
C ILE A 64 7.98 2.84 -5.41
N PRO A 65 9.16 3.11 -5.99
CA PRO A 65 10.35 3.47 -5.21
C PRO A 65 10.15 4.74 -4.37
N ALA A 66 9.43 5.73 -4.91
CA ALA A 66 9.09 6.96 -4.20
C ALA A 66 8.14 6.69 -3.02
N LEU A 67 7.16 5.81 -3.18
CA LEU A 67 6.32 5.35 -2.09
C LEU A 67 7.12 4.61 -1.00
N GLN A 68 8.09 3.78 -1.37
CA GLN A 68 8.97 3.12 -0.38
C GLN A 68 9.81 4.14 0.42
N ALA A 69 10.33 5.17 -0.24
CA ALA A 69 11.05 6.26 0.44
C ALA A 69 10.13 7.04 1.39
N ALA A 70 8.89 7.32 0.97
CA ALA A 70 7.89 7.97 1.80
C ALA A 70 7.53 7.11 3.04
N TRP A 71 7.36 5.80 2.89
CA TRP A 71 7.11 4.88 4.01
C TRP A 71 8.30 4.75 4.98
N THR A 72 9.52 4.82 4.47
CA THR A 72 10.75 4.75 5.29
C THR A 72 10.90 5.99 6.17
N SER A 73 10.46 7.15 5.67
CA SER A 73 10.52 8.44 6.35
C SER A 73 9.21 8.81 7.06
N ALA A 74 8.21 7.94 7.06
CA ALA A 74 6.87 8.25 7.55
C ALA A 74 6.88 8.57 9.05
N GLY A 75 6.42 9.77 9.39
CA GLY A 75 6.21 10.20 10.76
C GLY A 75 4.87 9.74 11.33
N GLY A 76 4.42 10.40 12.39
CA GLY A 76 3.12 10.15 13.01
C GLY A 76 1.97 11.05 12.52
N ASP A 77 2.22 11.95 11.55
CA ASP A 77 1.23 12.92 11.07
C ASP A 77 0.08 12.21 10.34
N ARG A 78 -1.15 12.41 10.85
CA ARG A 78 -2.34 11.72 10.35
C ARG A 78 -2.72 12.15 8.93
N THR A 79 -2.55 13.43 8.59
CA THR A 79 -2.93 13.95 7.27
C THR A 79 -2.03 13.36 6.19
N GLU A 80 -0.72 13.38 6.43
CA GLU A 80 0.27 12.78 5.54
C GLU A 80 0.06 11.26 5.41
N LEU A 81 -0.12 10.55 6.54
CA LEU A 81 -0.35 9.11 6.52
C LEU A 81 -1.65 8.72 5.79
N GLY A 82 -2.72 9.51 5.92
CA GLY A 82 -3.97 9.28 5.18
C GLY A 82 -3.78 9.35 3.66
N LEU A 83 -2.98 10.32 3.19
CA LEU A 83 -2.61 10.43 1.78
C LEU A 83 -1.70 9.27 1.36
N LEU A 84 -0.68 8.95 2.17
CA LEU A 84 0.24 7.85 1.87
C LEU A 84 -0.48 6.50 1.77
N VAL A 85 -1.43 6.21 2.67
CA VAL A 85 -2.30 5.02 2.58
C VAL A 85 -3.11 5.03 1.29
N THR A 86 -3.74 6.16 0.97
CA THR A 86 -4.58 6.32 -0.22
C THR A 86 -3.79 6.10 -1.51
N SER A 87 -2.56 6.61 -1.58
CA SER A 87 -1.71 6.48 -2.76
C SER A 87 -1.06 5.12 -2.86
N THR A 88 -0.74 4.49 -1.72
CA THR A 88 -0.12 3.16 -1.70
C THR A 88 -1.11 2.07 -2.10
N ARG A 89 -2.36 2.13 -1.63
CA ARG A 89 -3.36 1.06 -1.88
C ARG A 89 -3.66 0.80 -3.35
N ALA A 90 -3.34 1.76 -4.23
CA ALA A 90 -3.50 1.64 -5.67
C ALA A 90 -2.55 0.59 -6.28
N PHE A 91 -1.41 0.36 -5.63
CA PHE A 91 -0.35 -0.52 -6.09
C PHE A 91 -0.28 -1.78 -5.24
N VAL A 92 -0.10 -2.94 -5.86
CA VAL A 92 0.31 -4.14 -5.12
C VAL A 92 1.61 -4.60 -5.74
N ALA A 93 2.69 -4.48 -4.98
CA ALA A 93 4.02 -4.89 -5.36
C ALA A 93 4.70 -5.60 -4.17
N PRO A 94 5.47 -6.69 -4.39
CA PRO A 94 6.13 -7.42 -3.32
C PRO A 94 6.95 -6.53 -2.40
N GLU A 95 7.68 -5.56 -2.95
CA GLU A 95 8.58 -4.70 -2.19
C GLU A 95 7.83 -3.68 -1.31
N LEU A 96 6.62 -3.27 -1.71
CA LEU A 96 5.73 -2.49 -0.85
C LEU A 96 5.13 -3.36 0.26
N VAL A 97 4.73 -4.59 -0.05
CA VAL A 97 4.20 -5.53 0.96
C VAL A 97 5.25 -5.79 2.05
N GLU A 98 6.51 -6.04 1.67
CA GLU A 98 7.61 -6.23 2.62
C GLU A 98 7.85 -5.00 3.49
N MET A 99 7.84 -3.80 2.90
CA MET A 99 8.00 -2.54 3.63
C MET A 99 6.90 -2.35 4.68
N LEU A 100 5.65 -2.61 4.30
CA LEU A 100 4.50 -2.48 5.19
C LEU A 100 4.55 -3.49 6.34
N PHE A 101 4.98 -4.73 6.09
CA PHE A 101 5.19 -5.72 7.16
C PHE A 101 6.33 -5.32 8.10
N THR A 102 7.41 -4.74 7.57
CA THR A 102 8.52 -4.22 8.36
C THR A 102 8.04 -3.11 9.28
N ASN A 103 7.36 -2.09 8.74
CA ASN A 103 6.81 -0.99 9.52
C ASN A 103 5.82 -1.46 10.57
N LEU A 104 4.89 -2.35 10.20
CA LEU A 104 3.91 -2.93 11.12
C LEU A 104 4.58 -3.60 12.33
N SER A 105 5.70 -4.30 12.11
CA SER A 105 6.35 -5.12 13.13
C SER A 105 7.41 -4.38 13.96
N GLN A 106 7.73 -3.13 13.64
CA GLN A 106 8.82 -2.38 14.26
C GLN A 106 8.31 -1.47 15.40
N PRO A 107 8.57 -1.80 16.69
CA PRO A 107 8.02 -1.03 17.80
C PRO A 107 8.58 0.40 17.94
N SER A 108 9.72 0.67 17.31
CA SER A 108 10.31 2.02 17.29
C SER A 108 9.60 2.98 16.34
N GLN A 109 8.73 2.47 15.45
CA GLN A 109 7.93 3.32 14.56
C GLN A 109 6.76 3.96 15.31
N PRO A 110 6.35 5.20 14.96
CA PRO A 110 5.17 5.82 15.54
C PRO A 110 3.92 4.94 15.38
N LEU A 111 3.09 4.84 16.42
CA LEU A 111 1.86 4.03 16.41
C LEU A 111 1.00 4.30 15.16
N ASN A 112 0.83 5.56 14.79
CA ASN A 112 0.07 5.97 13.62
C ASN A 112 0.64 5.41 12.31
N ALA A 113 1.96 5.38 12.13
CA ALA A 113 2.61 4.82 10.93
C ALA A 113 2.44 3.29 10.87
N ARG A 114 2.51 2.62 12.02
CA ARG A 114 2.29 1.17 12.14
C ARG A 114 0.83 0.81 11.82
N VAL A 115 -0.12 1.60 12.34
CA VAL A 115 -1.55 1.49 12.01
C VAL A 115 -1.78 1.77 10.53
N ALA A 116 -1.20 2.82 9.96
CA ALA A 116 -1.28 3.11 8.53
C ALA A 116 -0.85 1.91 7.67
N SER A 117 0.25 1.26 8.06
CA SER A 117 0.75 0.06 7.38
C SER A 117 -0.24 -1.10 7.46
N LEU A 118 -0.89 -1.29 8.61
CA LEU A 118 -1.97 -2.25 8.80
C LEU A 118 -3.15 -1.98 7.85
N LEU A 119 -3.57 -0.71 7.68
CA LEU A 119 -4.69 -0.34 6.79
C LEU A 119 -4.45 -0.78 5.35
N VAL A 120 -3.24 -0.53 4.83
CA VAL A 120 -2.88 -0.91 3.47
C VAL A 120 -2.89 -2.43 3.32
N LEU A 121 -2.28 -3.16 4.27
CA LEU A 121 -2.25 -4.63 4.25
C LEU A 121 -3.66 -5.23 4.31
N LEU A 122 -4.58 -4.65 5.09
CA LEU A 122 -5.98 -5.07 5.13
C LEU A 122 -6.70 -4.81 3.79
N THR A 123 -6.43 -3.67 3.14
CA THR A 123 -6.96 -3.36 1.81
C THR A 123 -6.44 -4.33 0.73
N TYR A 124 -5.21 -4.85 0.91
CA TYR A 124 -4.68 -5.89 0.03
C TYR A 124 -5.35 -7.24 0.26
N ALA A 125 -5.65 -7.57 1.52
CA ALA A 125 -6.34 -8.79 1.91
C ALA A 125 -7.79 -8.85 1.39
N ASP A 126 -8.51 -7.73 1.49
CA ASP A 126 -9.86 -7.60 0.94
C ASP A 126 -10.07 -6.19 0.35
N PRO A 127 -10.09 -6.07 -0.99
CA PRO A 127 -10.33 -4.79 -1.66
C PRO A 127 -11.72 -4.16 -1.37
N ALA A 128 -12.66 -4.92 -0.81
CA ALA A 128 -13.97 -4.40 -0.37
C ALA A 128 -13.92 -3.73 1.02
N VAL A 129 -12.77 -3.82 1.70
CA VAL A 129 -12.49 -3.13 2.96
C VAL A 129 -11.51 -2.01 2.65
N VAL A 130 -12.01 -0.77 2.63
CA VAL A 130 -11.17 0.43 2.55
C VAL A 130 -11.28 1.11 3.91
N PRO A 131 -10.47 0.70 4.89
CA PRO A 131 -10.54 1.31 6.20
C PRO A 131 -9.99 2.73 6.10
N GLY A 132 -10.79 3.70 6.51
CA GLY A 132 -10.33 5.07 6.69
C GLY A 132 -9.33 5.13 7.84
N PHE A 133 -8.38 6.06 7.76
CA PHE A 133 -7.48 6.32 8.88
C PHE A 133 -8.27 6.64 10.16
N ASP A 134 -9.41 7.30 9.99
CA ASP A 134 -10.38 7.71 11.02
C ASP A 134 -11.11 6.51 11.67
N ASP A 135 -11.15 5.34 11.02
CA ASP A 135 -11.73 4.11 11.59
C ASP A 135 -10.86 3.56 12.74
N PHE A 136 -9.58 3.93 12.74
CA PHE A 136 -8.59 3.48 13.70
C PHE A 136 -8.08 4.60 14.59
N VAL A 137 -7.97 5.84 14.12
CA VAL A 137 -7.37 6.95 14.87
C VAL A 137 -8.30 8.16 14.85
N GLY A 138 -8.75 8.59 16.02
CA GLY A 138 -9.64 9.74 16.20
C GLY A 138 -8.92 11.08 16.13
N ASP A 139 -9.69 12.17 16.23
CA ASP A 139 -9.22 13.54 16.00
C ASP A 139 -8.19 14.05 17.01
N GLN A 140 -8.02 13.37 18.15
CA GLN A 140 -6.95 13.66 19.11
C GLN A 140 -5.85 12.59 19.09
N GLY A 141 -5.76 11.79 18.02
CA GLY A 141 -4.78 10.71 17.90
C GLY A 141 -5.10 9.47 18.73
N GLN A 142 -6.27 9.41 19.40
CA GLN A 142 -6.66 8.21 20.15
C GLN A 142 -7.05 7.08 19.21
N LEU A 143 -6.64 5.86 19.51
CA LEU A 143 -7.05 4.70 18.73
C LEU A 143 -8.55 4.41 18.99
N LEU A 144 -9.38 4.52 17.94
CA LEU A 144 -10.84 4.29 17.99
C LEU A 144 -11.23 2.82 17.74
N ALA A 145 -10.38 2.06 17.03
CA ALA A 145 -10.47 0.62 16.75
C ALA A 145 -11.92 0.09 16.59
N ARG A 146 -12.67 0.64 15.62
CA ARG A 146 -14.04 0.19 15.32
C ARG A 146 -14.02 -1.01 14.35
N ARG A 147 -15.12 -1.76 14.26
CA ARG A 147 -15.31 -2.72 13.15
C ARG A 147 -15.34 -1.95 11.83
N TYR A 148 -14.61 -2.43 10.82
CA TYR A 148 -14.45 -1.72 9.54
C TYR A 148 -15.77 -1.71 8.77
N GLY A 149 -16.11 -0.57 8.17
CA GLY A 149 -17.23 -0.47 7.24
C GLY A 149 -16.90 -1.16 5.90
N ARG A 150 -17.92 -1.71 5.24
CA ARG A 150 -17.79 -2.19 3.86
C ARG A 150 -17.99 -1.00 2.94
N VAL A 151 -17.12 -0.82 1.95
CA VAL A 151 -17.32 0.19 0.92
C VAL A 151 -18.02 -0.42 -0.30
N ASP A 152 -18.99 0.29 -0.84
CA ASP A 152 -19.81 -0.16 -1.97
C ASP A 152 -19.10 0.05 -3.33
N HIS A 153 -17.95 0.71 -3.34
CA HIS A 153 -17.19 1.04 -4.56
C HIS A 153 -15.69 0.84 -4.31
N SER A 154 -15.14 -0.27 -4.79
CA SER A 154 -13.69 -0.46 -4.81
C SER A 154 -13.08 0.46 -5.87
N SER A 155 -11.97 1.14 -5.54
CA SER A 155 -11.20 1.82 -6.58
C SER A 155 -10.59 0.75 -7.49
N PRO A 156 -10.74 0.86 -8.82
CA PRO A 156 -10.08 -0.06 -9.73
C PRO A 156 -8.56 0.07 -9.54
N PRO A 157 -7.85 -1.05 -9.34
CA PRO A 157 -6.42 -1.02 -9.06
C PRO A 157 -5.61 -0.60 -10.29
N ALA A 158 -4.61 0.25 -10.09
CA ALA A 158 -3.61 0.60 -11.09
C ALA A 158 -2.34 -0.20 -10.81
N GLY A 159 -2.09 -1.28 -11.57
CA GLY A 159 -0.84 -2.05 -11.44
C GLY A 159 -0.81 -3.00 -10.23
N ARG A 160 -1.84 -3.84 -10.08
CA ARG A 160 -1.82 -4.96 -9.13
C ARG A 160 -0.99 -6.12 -9.66
N GLU A 161 0.11 -6.41 -9.01
CA GLU A 161 0.70 -7.75 -9.10
C GLU A 161 -0.12 -8.75 -8.28
N GLN A 162 0.07 -10.03 -8.59
CA GLN A 162 -0.51 -11.10 -7.79
C GLN A 162 0.17 -11.15 -6.42
N LEU A 163 -0.62 -11.09 -5.35
CA LEU A 163 -0.11 -11.32 -4.00
C LEU A 163 0.48 -12.73 -3.90
N ALA A 164 1.50 -12.89 -3.06
CA ALA A 164 2.03 -14.20 -2.72
C ALA A 164 0.92 -15.10 -2.18
N ALA A 165 0.96 -16.39 -2.53
CA ALA A 165 -0.10 -17.35 -2.19
C ALA A 165 -0.31 -17.50 -0.67
N ASP A 166 0.73 -17.24 0.12
CA ASP A 166 0.74 -17.31 1.58
C ASP A 166 0.45 -15.97 2.26
N PHE A 167 0.20 -14.89 1.51
CA PHE A 167 0.00 -13.53 2.04
C PHE A 167 -1.00 -13.48 3.20
N MET A 168 -2.16 -14.12 3.04
CA MET A 168 -3.21 -14.15 4.06
C MET A 168 -2.77 -14.85 5.34
N GLN A 169 -2.02 -15.96 5.20
CA GLN A 169 -1.51 -16.71 6.34
C GLN A 169 -0.41 -15.92 7.06
N ARG A 170 0.48 -15.27 6.29
CA ARG A 170 1.51 -14.38 6.83
C ARG A 170 0.89 -13.19 7.59
N LEU A 171 -0.11 -12.53 7.00
CA LEU A 171 -0.82 -11.42 7.64
C LEU A 171 -1.44 -11.87 8.96
N ARG A 172 -2.22 -12.96 8.95
CA ARG A 172 -2.83 -13.49 10.18
C ARG A 172 -1.78 -13.81 11.26
N THR A 173 -0.67 -14.43 10.87
CA THR A 173 0.41 -14.82 11.80
C THR A 173 1.07 -13.59 12.43
N ALA A 174 1.38 -12.56 11.63
CA ALA A 174 1.95 -11.30 12.12
C ALA A 174 1.00 -10.60 13.10
N LEU A 175 -0.29 -10.52 12.78
CA LEU A 175 -1.29 -9.89 13.65
C LEU A 175 -1.50 -10.65 14.96
N GLN A 176 -1.49 -11.99 14.92
CA GLN A 176 -1.55 -12.82 16.13
C GLN A 176 -0.34 -12.57 17.04
N ALA A 177 0.87 -12.52 16.48
CA ALA A 177 2.08 -12.21 17.24
C ALA A 177 1.98 -10.83 17.91
N ILE A 178 1.65 -9.79 17.15
CA ILE A 178 1.48 -8.42 17.67
C ILE A 178 0.40 -8.39 18.76
N SER A 179 -0.72 -9.10 18.58
CA SER A 179 -1.82 -9.10 19.54
C SER A 179 -1.42 -9.61 20.93
N GLY A 180 -0.46 -10.54 20.98
CA GLY A 180 -0.02 -11.20 22.19
C GLY A 180 1.18 -10.52 22.87
N SER A 181 2.10 -9.92 22.10
CA SER A 181 3.41 -9.53 22.62
C SER A 181 3.88 -8.12 22.27
N ASP A 182 3.14 -7.34 21.48
CA ASP A 182 3.59 -5.98 21.15
C ASP A 182 3.69 -5.11 22.40
N PRO A 183 4.75 -4.30 22.58
CA PRO A 183 4.85 -3.42 23.75
C PRO A 183 3.76 -2.33 23.77
N ASP A 184 3.29 -1.87 22.61
CA ASP A 184 2.29 -0.82 22.49
C ASP A 184 0.86 -1.39 22.65
N ALA A 185 0.17 -0.97 23.72
CA ALA A 185 -1.19 -1.43 24.01
C ALA A 185 -2.21 -1.03 22.93
N GLY A 186 -2.01 0.12 22.28
CA GLY A 186 -2.79 0.57 21.15
C GLY A 186 -2.60 -0.36 19.96
N MET A 187 -1.35 -0.71 19.63
CA MET A 187 -1.09 -1.67 18.55
C MET A 187 -1.73 -3.03 18.83
N ARG A 188 -1.61 -3.56 20.06
CA ARG A 188 -2.29 -4.79 20.48
C ARG A 188 -3.82 -4.70 20.32
N LEU A 189 -4.43 -3.55 20.57
CA LEU A 189 -5.86 -3.33 20.36
C LEU A 189 -6.22 -3.29 18.87
N ALA A 190 -5.47 -2.53 18.06
CA ALA A 190 -5.70 -2.38 16.62
C ALA A 190 -5.71 -3.74 15.91
N VAL A 191 -4.71 -4.60 16.16
CA VAL A 191 -4.63 -5.91 15.51
C VAL A 191 -5.68 -6.91 16.01
N ARG A 192 -6.10 -6.82 17.29
CA ARG A 192 -7.20 -7.66 17.80
C ARG A 192 -8.51 -7.34 17.09
N VAL A 193 -8.78 -6.07 16.82
CA VAL A 193 -9.92 -5.67 16.00
C VAL A 193 -9.75 -6.17 14.57
N ALA A 194 -8.57 -6.05 13.97
CA ALA A 194 -8.32 -6.57 12.63
C ALA A 194 -8.61 -8.07 12.49
N LEU A 195 -8.14 -8.88 13.46
CA LEU A 195 -8.37 -10.32 13.51
C LEU A 195 -9.85 -10.72 13.67
N GLN A 196 -10.71 -9.81 14.12
CA GLN A 196 -12.15 -10.06 14.29
C GLN A 196 -12.98 -9.71 13.06
N ASN A 197 -12.38 -9.09 12.03
CA ASN A 197 -13.07 -8.67 10.82
C ASN A 197 -12.72 -9.58 9.63
N PRO A 198 -13.65 -9.80 8.67
CA PRO A 198 -13.29 -10.40 7.38
C PRO A 198 -12.17 -9.61 6.70
N PRO A 199 -11.29 -10.26 5.92
CA PRO A 199 -11.23 -11.71 5.62
C PRO A 199 -10.43 -12.51 6.67
N LEU A 200 -10.09 -11.90 7.81
CA LEU A 200 -9.19 -12.50 8.80
C LEU A 200 -9.91 -13.32 9.88
N ARG A 201 -11.20 -13.06 10.11
CA ARG A 201 -12.09 -13.79 11.02
C ARG A 201 -12.18 -15.29 10.69
#